data_AF-A0A353Z361-F1
#
_entry.id   AF-A0A353Z361-F1
#
_cell.length_a   1.000
_cell.length_b   1.000
_cell.length_c   1.000
_cell.angle_alpha   90.00
_cell.angle_beta   90.00
_cell.angle_gamma   90.00
#
_symmetry.space_group_name_H-M   'P 1'
#
loop_
_entity.id
_entity.type
_entity.pdbx_description
1 polymer ?
#
loop_
_entity_poly.entity_id
_entity_poly.type
_entity_poly.pdbx_seq_one_letter_code
_entity_poly.pdbx_strand_id
1 'polypeptide(L)'
;MNFLNNMKIGVRLNLILSLVMVLIISSLGIYIIFNERNKVFADTDLRMFEQVEDLGKMVETEINLNQQRVNTGMEYAELYFNKLGSLIINENEPFLITAQNQITKSRQDINVASWYMNNEKLQNSNFIVDAITEKIGGTATIFQKIPQGYLRISTNVINKEGKRGTGTYIPNESPVAQAISRGESFTGRAFVVDDWYLTSYKPMFNNGEVVGILYYGVKEKNLEGLKNIFYSKKYFDSGYPYLVASNGDVIIHPTKEGGSFADEAFFHDMKNSGKELDKSDYEWEGKMKSQFFKYIESIDSYVSATIYKQELMGIIYKVRNAIIFAILLGVGICTCKYLYQSLHNLRTN
;
A
#
# COMPACT_ATOMS: atom_id res chain seq x y z
N MET A 1 -31.40 -4.98 -61.75
CA MET A 1 -30.01 -4.58 -62.04
C MET A 1 -29.86 -3.54 -63.17
N ASN A 2 -30.95 -2.93 -63.70
CA ASN A 2 -30.90 -1.90 -64.77
C ASN A 2 -30.92 -0.44 -64.27
N PHE A 3 -31.02 -0.19 -62.96
CA PHE A 3 -31.08 1.16 -62.39
C PHE A 3 -29.81 1.99 -62.65
N LEU A 4 -28.63 1.35 -62.58
CA LEU A 4 -27.34 2.01 -62.80
C LEU A 4 -27.13 2.43 -64.27
N ASN A 5 -27.66 1.64 -65.21
CA ASN A 5 -27.48 1.86 -66.64
C ASN A 5 -28.34 3.01 -67.18
N ASN A 6 -29.48 3.31 -66.53
CA ASN A 6 -30.39 4.39 -66.92
C ASN A 6 -30.00 5.79 -66.39
N MET A 7 -28.93 5.91 -65.58
CA MET A 7 -28.47 7.19 -65.05
C MET A 7 -27.51 7.92 -65.99
N LYS A 8 -27.60 9.27 -66.01
CA LYS A 8 -26.62 10.15 -66.68
C LYS A 8 -25.19 9.80 -66.23
N ILE A 9 -24.24 9.81 -67.17
CA ILE A 9 -22.84 9.42 -66.93
C ILE A 9 -22.21 10.17 -65.74
N GLY A 10 -22.41 11.48 -65.63
CA GLY A 10 -21.87 12.28 -64.53
C GLY A 10 -22.43 11.90 -63.14
N VAL A 11 -23.67 11.44 -63.08
CA VAL A 11 -24.31 10.97 -61.84
C VAL A 11 -23.73 9.63 -61.40
N ARG A 12 -23.54 8.71 -62.37
CA ARG A 12 -22.91 7.40 -62.15
C ARG A 12 -21.48 7.54 -61.65
N LEU A 13 -20.71 8.44 -62.27
CA LEU A 13 -19.33 8.72 -61.88
C LEU A 13 -19.25 9.29 -60.45
N ASN A 14 -20.12 10.25 -60.11
CA ASN A 14 -20.16 10.82 -58.77
C ASN A 14 -20.54 9.78 -57.70
N LEU A 15 -21.48 8.87 -57.98
CA LEU A 15 -21.84 7.80 -57.05
C LEU A 15 -20.69 6.81 -56.81
N ILE A 16 -19.96 6.43 -57.86
CA ILE A 16 -18.78 5.56 -57.74
C ILE A 16 -17.68 6.26 -56.94
N LEU A 17 -17.39 7.54 -57.24
CA LEU A 17 -16.39 8.32 -56.50
C LEU A 17 -16.76 8.48 -55.02
N SER A 18 -18.04 8.75 -54.71
CA SER A 18 -18.53 8.81 -53.33
C SER A 18 -18.41 7.47 -52.62
N LEU A 19 -18.74 6.36 -53.27
CA LEU A 19 -18.61 5.02 -52.70
C LEU A 19 -17.13 4.69 -52.40
N VAL A 20 -16.24 4.97 -53.35
CA VAL A 20 -14.79 4.77 -53.17
C VAL A 20 -14.26 5.63 -52.03
N MET A 21 -14.67 6.90 -51.94
CA MET A 21 -14.27 7.79 -50.87
C MET A 21 -14.74 7.29 -49.49
N VAL A 22 -15.98 6.81 -49.39
CA VAL A 22 -16.51 6.22 -48.14
C VAL A 22 -15.73 4.96 -47.76
N LEU A 23 -15.39 4.10 -48.73
CA LEU A 23 -14.60 2.89 -48.49
C LEU A 23 -13.19 3.22 -48.01
N ILE A 24 -12.53 4.21 -48.62
CA ILE A 24 -11.20 4.68 -48.21
C ILE A 24 -11.24 5.29 -46.80
N ILE A 25 -12.22 6.14 -46.49
CA ILE A 25 -12.33 6.75 -45.16
C ILE A 25 -12.67 5.69 -44.11
N SER A 26 -13.53 4.72 -44.44
CA SER A 26 -13.88 3.63 -43.52
C SER A 26 -12.70 2.71 -43.26
N SER A 27 -11.93 2.34 -44.29
CA SER A 27 -10.74 1.49 -44.12
C SER A 27 -9.65 2.22 -43.33
N LEU A 28 -9.41 3.49 -43.62
CA LEU A 28 -8.48 4.33 -42.86
C LEU A 28 -8.94 4.52 -41.41
N GLY A 29 -10.24 4.73 -41.18
CA GLY A 29 -10.83 4.85 -39.85
C GLY A 29 -10.67 3.57 -39.02
N ILE A 30 -10.97 2.40 -39.62
CA ILE A 30 -10.76 1.10 -38.97
C ILE A 30 -9.28 0.89 -38.65
N TYR A 31 -8.39 1.21 -39.59
CA TYR A 31 -6.95 1.11 -39.39
C TYR A 31 -6.46 1.98 -38.23
N ILE A 32 -6.88 3.25 -38.18
CA ILE A 32 -6.55 4.18 -37.09
C ILE A 32 -7.07 3.63 -35.76
N ILE A 33 -8.33 3.20 -35.67
CA ILE A 33 -8.90 2.66 -34.43
C ILE A 33 -8.12 1.42 -33.96
N PHE A 34 -7.75 0.52 -34.86
CA PHE A 34 -7.02 -0.70 -34.51
C PHE A 34 -5.62 -0.38 -33.98
N ASN A 35 -4.90 0.52 -34.67
CA ASN A 35 -3.55 0.92 -34.28
C ASN A 35 -3.53 1.74 -32.98
N GLU A 36 -4.42 2.72 -32.86
CA GLU A 36 -4.54 3.58 -31.67
C GLU A 36 -4.98 2.78 -30.45
N ARG A 37 -5.86 1.77 -30.60
CA ARG A 37 -6.27 0.93 -29.47
C ARG A 37 -5.06 0.29 -28.81
N ASN A 38 -4.23 -0.43 -29.55
CA ASN A 38 -3.11 -1.16 -28.98
C ASN A 38 -2.09 -0.21 -28.35
N LYS A 39 -1.87 0.95 -28.97
CA LYS A 39 -1.00 2.01 -28.42
C LYS A 39 -1.55 2.58 -27.12
N VAL A 40 -2.84 2.91 -27.06
CA VAL A 40 -3.49 3.42 -25.84
C VAL A 40 -3.37 2.43 -24.68
N PHE A 41 -3.54 1.13 -24.93
CA PHE A 41 -3.34 0.10 -23.89
C PHE A 41 -1.88 0.03 -23.45
N ALA A 42 -0.93 -0.04 -24.37
CA ALA A 42 0.49 -0.09 -24.04
C ALA A 42 0.98 1.15 -23.28
N ASP A 43 0.61 2.36 -23.73
CA ASP A 43 0.95 3.63 -23.07
C ASP A 43 0.26 3.74 -21.70
N THR A 44 -0.94 3.17 -21.55
CA THR A 44 -1.61 3.11 -20.25
C THR A 44 -0.91 2.15 -19.31
N ASP A 45 -0.58 0.95 -19.76
CA ASP A 45 0.15 -0.03 -18.96
C ASP A 45 1.48 0.55 -18.48
N LEU A 46 2.26 1.15 -19.39
CA LEU A 46 3.54 1.80 -19.06
C LEU A 46 3.36 2.85 -17.95
N ARG A 47 2.42 3.80 -18.14
CA ARG A 47 2.14 4.84 -17.15
C ARG A 47 1.67 4.27 -15.82
N MET A 48 0.83 3.23 -15.84
CA MET A 48 0.35 2.62 -14.59
C MET A 48 1.47 1.88 -13.85
N PHE A 49 2.39 1.23 -14.56
CA PHE A 49 3.60 0.67 -13.97
C PHE A 49 4.48 1.75 -13.34
N GLU A 50 4.72 2.87 -14.04
CA GLU A 50 5.45 4.02 -13.50
C GLU A 50 4.78 4.56 -12.23
N GLN A 51 3.44 4.68 -12.23
CA GLN A 51 2.68 5.13 -11.06
C GLN A 51 2.82 4.20 -9.86
N VAL A 52 2.80 2.87 -10.09
CA VAL A 52 2.98 1.88 -9.02
C VAL A 52 4.41 1.89 -8.49
N GLU A 53 5.40 2.07 -9.36
CA GLU A 53 6.80 2.18 -8.96
C GLU A 53 7.03 3.44 -8.10
N ASP A 54 6.46 4.58 -8.49
CA ASP A 54 6.50 5.82 -7.72
C ASP A 54 5.83 5.65 -6.34
N LEU A 55 4.66 5.01 -6.30
CA LEU A 55 3.99 4.70 -5.04
C LEU A 55 4.83 3.77 -4.15
N GLY A 56 5.49 2.77 -4.75
CA GLY A 56 6.42 1.89 -4.03
C GLY A 56 7.57 2.66 -3.40
N LYS A 57 8.20 3.57 -4.15
CA LYS A 57 9.25 4.47 -3.64
C LYS A 57 8.74 5.38 -2.52
N MET A 58 7.51 5.89 -2.62
CA MET A 58 6.90 6.70 -1.55
C MET A 58 6.70 5.87 -0.28
N VAL A 59 6.23 4.62 -0.40
CA VAL A 59 6.09 3.70 0.73
C VAL A 59 7.46 3.42 1.38
N GLU A 60 8.47 3.06 0.59
CA GLU A 60 9.83 2.85 1.10
C GLU A 60 10.40 4.11 1.78
N THR A 61 10.13 5.29 1.23
CA THR A 61 10.54 6.57 1.82
C THR A 61 9.88 6.80 3.18
N GLU A 62 8.57 6.56 3.30
CA GLU A 62 7.84 6.67 4.59
C GLU A 62 8.39 5.69 5.62
N ILE A 63 8.74 4.48 5.22
CA ILE A 63 9.37 3.48 6.10
C ILE A 63 10.74 3.95 6.58
N ASN A 64 11.56 4.52 5.69
CA ASN A 64 12.85 5.10 6.07
C ASN A 64 12.67 6.29 7.03
N LEU A 65 11.67 7.15 6.82
CA LEU A 65 11.33 8.24 7.73
C LEU A 65 10.88 7.73 9.09
N ASN A 66 10.05 6.67 9.12
CA ASN A 66 9.64 6.03 10.37
C ASN A 66 10.83 5.41 11.10
N GLN A 67 11.81 4.83 10.39
CA GLN A 67 13.04 4.33 11.01
C GLN A 67 13.89 5.47 11.60
N GLN A 68 13.97 6.62 10.94
CA GLN A 68 14.62 7.81 11.51
C GLN A 68 13.89 8.30 12.78
N ARG A 69 12.56 8.32 12.76
CA ARG A 69 11.74 8.65 13.95
C ARG A 69 11.99 7.69 15.10
N VAL A 70 12.19 6.40 14.82
CA VAL A 70 12.57 5.40 15.82
C VAL A 70 13.94 5.72 16.44
N ASN A 71 14.92 6.09 15.63
CA ASN A 71 16.26 6.43 16.11
C ASN A 71 16.24 7.69 16.99
N THR A 72 15.63 8.78 16.52
CA THR A 72 15.46 10.02 17.31
C THR A 72 14.64 9.78 18.56
N GLY A 73 13.61 8.93 18.48
CA GLY A 73 12.78 8.61 19.62
C GLY A 73 13.52 7.79 20.68
N MET A 74 14.39 6.88 20.26
CA MET A 74 15.29 6.16 21.16
C MET A 74 16.29 7.10 21.85
N GLU A 75 16.90 8.03 21.10
CA GLU A 75 17.81 9.04 21.69
C GLU A 75 17.09 9.86 22.78
N TYR A 76 15.87 10.33 22.49
CA TYR A 76 15.06 11.02 23.48
C TYR A 76 14.71 10.15 24.68
N ALA A 77 14.33 8.88 24.45
CA ALA A 77 14.00 7.93 25.51
C ALA A 77 15.18 7.71 26.47
N GLU A 78 16.40 7.56 25.94
CA GLU A 78 17.62 7.46 26.76
C GLU A 78 17.89 8.74 27.55
N LEU A 79 17.80 9.90 26.89
CA LEU A 79 18.00 11.19 27.57
C LEU A 79 17.00 11.39 28.70
N TYR A 80 15.73 11.05 28.47
CA TYR A 80 14.67 11.13 29.47
C TYR A 80 14.92 10.14 30.62
N PHE A 81 15.24 8.89 30.30
CA PHE A 81 15.52 7.86 31.30
C PHE A 81 16.72 8.25 32.19
N ASN A 82 17.83 8.69 31.60
CA ASN A 82 19.02 9.12 32.33
C ASN A 82 18.80 10.37 33.17
N LYS A 83 17.88 11.27 32.76
CA LYS A 83 17.52 12.46 33.53
C LYS A 83 16.79 12.12 34.84
N LEU A 84 16.10 10.99 34.91
CA LEU A 84 15.38 10.54 36.12
C LEU A 84 16.32 10.03 37.23
N GLY A 85 17.61 9.86 36.93
CA GLY A 85 18.63 9.42 37.87
C GLY A 85 19.07 7.98 37.62
N SER A 86 19.63 7.35 38.66
CA SER A 86 20.14 5.98 38.57
C SER A 86 19.05 4.96 38.86
N LEU A 87 19.07 3.85 38.13
CA LEU A 87 18.24 2.69 38.40
C LEU A 87 18.65 2.05 39.73
N ILE A 88 17.69 1.88 40.64
CA ILE A 88 17.88 1.18 41.92
C ILE A 88 17.26 -0.21 41.81
N ILE A 89 18.05 -1.25 42.05
CA ILE A 89 17.61 -2.65 42.03
C ILE A 89 17.52 -3.12 43.49
N ASN A 90 16.32 -3.47 43.95
CA ASN A 90 16.07 -3.97 45.30
C ASN A 90 15.77 -5.48 45.28
N GLU A 91 16.76 -6.29 45.63
CA GLU A 91 16.62 -7.75 45.70
C GLU A 91 15.84 -8.24 46.95
N ASN A 92 15.77 -7.41 47.99
CA ASN A 92 15.09 -7.76 49.25
C ASN A 92 13.56 -7.59 49.17
N GLU A 93 13.05 -7.03 48.07
CA GLU A 93 11.63 -6.83 47.81
C GLU A 93 11.28 -7.48 46.46
N PRO A 94 11.14 -8.81 46.38
CA PRO A 94 10.81 -9.48 45.13
C PRO A 94 9.40 -9.11 44.66
N PHE A 95 9.24 -8.95 43.36
CA PHE A 95 7.96 -8.77 42.68
C PHE A 95 7.57 -10.06 41.95
N LEU A 96 6.43 -10.64 42.33
CA LEU A 96 5.87 -11.83 41.70
C LEU A 96 5.13 -11.43 40.41
N ILE A 97 5.47 -12.09 39.31
CA ILE A 97 4.84 -11.86 38.01
C ILE A 97 4.74 -13.16 37.20
N THR A 98 3.62 -13.33 36.51
CA THR A 98 3.43 -14.39 35.52
C THR A 98 4.16 -14.00 34.23
N ALA A 99 5.34 -14.56 34.01
CA ALA A 99 6.12 -14.38 32.80
C ALA A 99 5.57 -15.26 31.66
N GLN A 100 5.25 -14.63 30.53
CA GLN A 100 4.77 -15.33 29.33
C GLN A 100 5.78 -15.22 28.19
N ASN A 101 6.18 -16.34 27.60
CA ASN A 101 7.01 -16.32 26.40
C ASN A 101 6.23 -15.68 25.24
N GLN A 102 6.78 -14.66 24.59
CA GLN A 102 6.06 -13.94 23.53
C GLN A 102 5.81 -14.80 22.27
N ILE A 103 6.61 -15.84 22.05
CA ILE A 103 6.52 -16.76 20.91
C ILE A 103 5.68 -17.99 21.27
N THR A 104 6.13 -18.80 22.22
CA THR A 104 5.48 -20.08 22.57
C THR A 104 4.22 -19.92 23.41
N LYS A 105 3.98 -18.71 23.95
CA LYS A 105 2.90 -18.37 24.88
C LYS A 105 2.91 -19.18 26.20
N SER A 106 3.96 -19.95 26.48
CA SER A 106 4.14 -20.65 27.77
C SER A 106 4.24 -19.66 28.92
N ARG A 107 3.61 -19.99 30.06
CA ARG A 107 3.56 -19.12 31.25
C ARG A 107 4.27 -19.77 32.43
N GLN A 108 4.95 -18.96 33.21
CA GLN A 108 5.57 -19.36 34.46
C GLN A 108 5.57 -18.19 35.44
N ASP A 109 5.24 -18.45 36.70
CA ASP A 109 5.38 -17.45 37.76
C ASP A 109 6.84 -17.36 38.20
N ILE A 110 7.38 -16.15 38.23
CA ILE A 110 8.75 -15.87 38.63
C ILE A 110 8.79 -14.68 39.59
N ASN A 111 9.80 -14.68 40.46
CA ASN A 111 10.15 -13.53 41.28
C ASN A 111 11.27 -12.75 40.61
N VAL A 112 11.10 -11.44 40.48
CA VAL A 112 12.13 -10.52 39.96
C VAL A 112 12.41 -9.44 41.00
N ALA A 113 13.65 -8.94 41.05
CA ALA A 113 13.99 -7.83 41.94
C ALA A 113 13.17 -6.59 41.58
N SER A 114 12.64 -5.88 42.57
CA SER A 114 11.90 -4.63 42.34
C SER A 114 12.85 -3.55 41.85
N TRP A 115 12.45 -2.82 40.81
CA TRP A 115 13.24 -1.77 40.20
C TRP A 115 12.61 -0.43 40.51
N TYR A 116 13.43 0.52 40.91
CA TYR A 116 13.00 1.87 41.24
C TYR A 116 13.76 2.89 40.40
N MET A 117 13.05 3.90 39.94
CA MET A 117 13.59 5.08 39.28
C MET A 117 12.91 6.31 39.85
N ASN A 118 13.67 7.32 40.26
CA ASN A 118 13.12 8.53 40.88
C ASN A 118 12.14 8.20 42.04
N ASN A 119 12.50 7.25 42.90
CA ASN A 119 11.69 6.74 44.02
C ASN A 119 10.35 6.08 43.65
N GLU A 120 10.08 5.81 42.37
CA GLU A 120 8.90 5.08 41.91
C GLU A 120 9.25 3.68 41.41
N LYS A 121 8.43 2.70 41.79
CA LYS A 121 8.57 1.31 41.32
C LYS A 121 8.24 1.23 39.84
N LEU A 122 9.12 0.62 39.04
CA LEU A 122 8.93 0.48 37.59
C LEU A 122 7.96 -0.64 37.23
N GLN A 123 7.94 -1.74 37.98
CA GLN A 123 6.98 -2.81 37.77
C GLN A 123 5.55 -2.28 38.00
N ASN A 124 4.65 -2.52 37.04
CA ASN A 124 3.27 -2.02 37.01
C ASN A 124 3.12 -0.49 36.94
N SER A 125 4.19 0.27 36.75
CA SER A 125 4.11 1.71 36.51
C SER A 125 4.39 2.03 35.04
N ASN A 126 3.71 3.05 34.50
CA ASN A 126 3.86 3.46 33.11
C ASN A 126 4.34 4.91 32.96
N PHE A 127 4.68 5.60 34.06
CA PHE A 127 4.97 7.03 34.03
C PHE A 127 6.11 7.38 33.05
N ILE A 128 7.14 6.53 32.95
CA ILE A 128 8.27 6.77 32.03
C ILE A 128 7.83 6.56 30.58
N VAL A 129 7.27 5.38 30.28
CA VAL A 129 6.94 5.00 28.90
C VAL A 129 5.83 5.89 28.32
N ASP A 130 4.87 6.30 29.15
CA ASP A 130 3.78 7.19 28.74
C ASP A 130 4.30 8.61 28.53
N ALA A 131 5.17 9.13 29.42
CA ALA A 131 5.78 10.46 29.24
C ALA A 131 6.64 10.54 27.97
N ILE A 132 7.36 9.46 27.63
CA ILE A 132 8.10 9.37 26.37
C ILE A 132 7.13 9.49 25.19
N THR A 133 6.10 8.66 25.15
CA THR A 133 5.16 8.65 24.02
C THR A 133 4.31 9.90 23.93
N GLU A 134 3.95 10.54 25.04
CA GLU A 134 3.27 11.83 25.04
C GLU A 134 4.11 12.91 24.34
N LYS A 135 5.44 12.86 24.48
CA LYS A 135 6.32 13.88 23.89
C LYS A 135 6.68 13.63 22.43
N ILE A 136 6.92 12.38 22.04
CA ILE A 136 7.50 12.03 20.73
C ILE A 136 6.69 11.00 19.92
N GLY A 137 5.57 10.52 20.46
CA GLY A 137 4.74 9.47 19.86
C GLY A 137 5.37 8.07 20.00
N GLY A 138 5.04 7.19 19.04
CA GLY A 138 5.56 5.82 19.04
C GLY A 138 5.15 5.01 20.27
N THR A 139 5.97 4.02 20.62
CA THR A 139 5.79 3.16 21.79
C THR A 139 7.12 2.97 22.50
N ALA A 140 7.08 2.89 23.83
CA ALA A 140 8.23 2.72 24.69
C ALA A 140 8.03 1.54 25.62
N THR A 141 9.11 0.87 26.01
CA THR A 141 9.07 -0.29 26.89
C THR A 141 10.36 -0.43 27.66
N ILE A 142 10.25 -0.85 28.92
CA ILE A 142 11.36 -1.21 29.78
C ILE A 142 11.29 -2.72 30.00
N PHE A 143 12.39 -3.41 29.70
CA PHE A 143 12.56 -4.82 30.01
C PHE A 143 13.60 -5.04 31.10
N GLN A 144 13.32 -5.98 31.99
CA GLN A 144 14.22 -6.45 33.03
C GLN A 144 14.79 -7.83 32.64
N LYS A 145 16.10 -8.02 32.78
CA LYS A 145 16.75 -9.31 32.53
C LYS A 145 16.27 -10.36 33.53
N ILE A 146 15.95 -11.54 33.03
CA ILE A 146 15.55 -12.74 33.76
C ILE A 146 16.32 -13.95 33.20
N PRO A 147 16.38 -15.11 33.88
CA PRO A 147 17.12 -16.27 33.38
C PRO A 147 16.73 -16.69 31.95
N GLN A 148 15.45 -16.54 31.59
CA GLN A 148 14.89 -16.93 30.29
C GLN A 148 15.04 -15.87 29.19
N GLY A 149 15.52 -14.66 29.52
CA GLY A 149 15.60 -13.53 28.57
C GLY A 149 15.30 -12.18 29.20
N TYR A 150 14.41 -11.40 28.58
CA TYR A 150 14.11 -10.02 29.00
C TYR A 150 12.61 -9.83 29.18
N LEU A 151 12.18 -9.68 30.44
CA LEU A 151 10.80 -9.52 30.87
C LEU A 151 10.29 -8.10 30.71
N ARG A 152 9.14 -7.92 30.06
CA ARG A 152 8.49 -6.62 29.92
C ARG A 152 7.85 -6.18 31.23
N ILE A 153 8.45 -5.20 31.91
CA ILE A 153 7.98 -4.71 33.22
C ILE A 153 7.14 -3.43 33.15
N SER A 154 7.34 -2.61 32.11
CA SER A 154 6.60 -1.37 31.87
C SER A 154 6.49 -1.12 30.36
N THR A 155 5.29 -0.83 29.85
CA THR A 155 5.07 -0.66 28.40
C THR A 155 3.80 0.09 28.10
N ASN A 156 3.79 0.83 27.01
CA ASN A 156 2.57 1.38 26.41
C ASN A 156 2.14 0.70 25.10
N VAL A 157 2.77 -0.43 24.77
CA VAL A 157 2.29 -1.28 23.69
C VAL A 157 1.00 -1.98 24.15
N ILE A 158 -0.09 -1.67 23.45
CA ILE A 158 -1.42 -2.22 23.70
C ILE A 158 -1.65 -3.42 22.77
N ASN A 159 -2.10 -4.53 23.35
CA ASN A 159 -2.47 -5.75 22.64
C ASN A 159 -3.86 -5.63 21.99
N LYS A 160 -4.26 -6.63 21.22
CA LYS A 160 -5.60 -6.66 20.57
C LYS A 160 -6.78 -6.65 21.55
N GLU A 161 -6.57 -7.03 22.80
CA GLU A 161 -7.57 -6.98 23.88
C GLU A 161 -7.67 -5.61 24.58
N GLY A 162 -6.90 -4.61 24.13
CA GLY A 162 -6.88 -3.28 24.75
C GLY A 162 -6.05 -3.19 26.04
N LYS A 163 -5.24 -4.22 26.35
CA LYS A 163 -4.38 -4.27 27.55
C LYS A 163 -2.91 -4.05 27.20
N ARG A 164 -2.15 -3.49 28.14
CA ARG A 164 -0.69 -3.36 28.00
C ARG A 164 -0.02 -4.74 27.97
N GLY A 165 0.98 -4.90 27.11
CA GLY A 165 1.72 -6.16 26.92
C GLY A 165 2.71 -6.51 28.05
N THR A 166 2.50 -6.04 29.28
CA THR A 166 3.35 -6.35 30.44
C THR A 166 3.34 -7.84 30.77
N GLY A 167 4.41 -8.36 31.36
CA GLY A 167 4.53 -9.77 31.77
C GLY A 167 4.97 -10.71 30.63
N THR A 168 4.97 -10.29 29.38
CA THR A 168 5.60 -11.09 28.31
C THR A 168 7.11 -10.88 28.28
N TYR A 169 7.90 -11.86 27.84
CA TYR A 169 9.36 -11.72 27.72
C TYR A 169 9.88 -12.07 26.33
N ILE A 170 11.01 -11.44 25.97
CA ILE A 170 11.83 -11.77 24.79
C ILE A 170 12.76 -12.92 25.19
N PRO A 171 12.67 -14.10 24.55
CA PRO A 171 13.50 -15.25 24.90
C PRO A 171 14.95 -15.06 24.47
N ASN A 172 15.89 -15.71 25.18
CA ASN A 172 17.34 -15.60 24.92
C ASN A 172 17.75 -15.95 23.48
N GLU A 173 16.99 -16.82 22.83
CA GLU A 173 17.24 -17.26 21.45
C GLU A 173 16.91 -16.17 20.42
N SER A 174 16.18 -15.11 20.82
CA SER A 174 15.84 -14.00 19.94
C SER A 174 17.09 -13.23 19.50
N PRO A 175 17.18 -12.79 18.22
CA PRO A 175 18.26 -11.92 17.76
C PRO A 175 18.43 -10.65 18.62
N VAL A 176 17.32 -10.10 19.13
CA VAL A 176 17.33 -8.95 20.04
C VAL A 176 18.05 -9.31 21.34
N ALA A 177 17.65 -10.41 21.98
CA ALA A 177 18.24 -10.83 23.25
C ALA A 177 19.74 -11.14 23.10
N GLN A 178 20.14 -11.75 21.98
CA GLN A 178 21.53 -12.06 21.68
C GLN A 178 22.38 -10.79 21.51
N ALA A 179 21.93 -9.81 20.73
CA ALA A 179 22.63 -8.52 20.56
C ALA A 179 22.79 -7.80 21.89
N ILE A 180 21.69 -7.66 22.64
CA ILE A 180 21.69 -7.00 23.95
C ILE A 180 22.61 -7.71 24.94
N SER A 181 22.65 -9.05 24.94
CA SER A 181 23.53 -9.79 25.85
C SER A 181 25.02 -9.54 25.61
N ARG A 182 25.40 -9.12 24.40
CA ARG A 182 26.75 -8.68 24.04
C ARG A 182 27.00 -7.19 24.34
N GLY A 183 26.02 -6.47 24.89
CA GLY A 183 26.09 -5.03 25.09
C GLY A 183 25.88 -4.22 23.80
N GLU A 184 25.40 -4.85 22.73
CA GLU A 184 25.12 -4.20 21.45
C GLU A 184 23.66 -3.73 21.38
N SER A 185 23.43 -2.61 20.70
CA SER A 185 22.06 -2.19 20.37
C SER A 185 21.51 -3.02 19.21
N PHE A 186 20.20 -3.23 19.18
CA PHE A 186 19.50 -3.82 18.04
C PHE A 186 18.54 -2.79 17.45
N THR A 187 18.62 -2.57 16.13
CA THR A 187 17.69 -1.70 15.41
C THR A 187 17.17 -2.45 14.18
N GLY A 188 15.87 -2.38 13.94
CA GLY A 188 15.23 -2.99 12.78
C GLY A 188 13.80 -3.45 13.06
N ARG A 189 13.30 -4.33 12.19
CA ARG A 189 11.96 -4.91 12.28
C ARG A 189 11.88 -5.94 13.41
N ALA A 190 10.88 -5.85 14.27
CA ALA A 190 10.61 -6.84 15.31
C ALA A 190 9.10 -7.05 15.53
N PHE A 191 8.70 -8.28 15.85
CA PHE A 191 7.34 -8.61 16.23
C PHE A 191 7.13 -8.31 17.72
N VAL A 192 6.27 -7.34 18.02
CA VAL A 192 6.07 -6.82 19.38
C VAL A 192 4.61 -7.01 19.79
N VAL A 193 4.40 -7.89 20.75
CA VAL A 193 3.08 -8.31 21.26
C VAL A 193 2.25 -9.01 20.18
N ASP A 194 1.64 -8.24 19.28
CA ASP A 194 0.67 -8.72 18.28
C ASP A 194 0.91 -8.14 16.87
N ASP A 195 1.89 -7.26 16.68
CA ASP A 195 2.10 -6.53 15.42
C ASP A 195 3.60 -6.33 15.14
N TRP A 196 3.92 -6.01 13.89
CA TRP A 196 5.27 -5.69 13.45
C TRP A 196 5.58 -4.21 13.69
N TYR A 197 6.76 -3.96 14.26
CA TYR A 197 7.26 -2.62 14.53
C TYR A 197 8.62 -2.42 13.88
N LEU A 198 8.90 -1.18 13.51
CA LEU A 198 10.26 -0.68 13.40
C LEU A 198 10.72 -0.29 14.80
N THR A 199 11.89 -0.77 15.21
CA THR A 199 12.27 -0.78 16.61
C THR A 199 13.74 -0.44 16.80
N SER A 200 14.04 0.09 17.98
CA SER A 200 15.38 0.15 18.54
C SER A 200 15.34 -0.39 19.96
N TYR A 201 16.33 -1.20 20.31
CA TYR A 201 16.54 -1.79 21.62
C TYR A 201 17.95 -1.44 22.06
N LYS A 202 18.08 -0.86 23.25
CA LYS A 202 19.36 -0.50 23.84
C LYS A 202 19.57 -1.18 25.20
N PRO A 203 20.75 -1.75 25.46
CA PRO A 203 21.05 -2.38 26.73
C PRO A 203 21.10 -1.32 27.83
N MET A 204 20.49 -1.62 28.97
CA MET A 204 20.65 -0.84 30.20
C MET A 204 21.71 -1.50 31.07
N PHE A 205 22.65 -0.71 31.56
CA PHE A 205 23.77 -1.18 32.37
C PHE A 205 23.59 -0.79 33.83
N ASN A 206 23.97 -1.69 34.73
CA ASN A 206 24.18 -1.41 36.14
C ASN A 206 25.53 -2.02 36.55
N ASN A 207 26.44 -1.22 37.12
CA ASN A 207 27.79 -1.65 37.48
C ASN A 207 28.56 -2.38 36.35
N GLY A 208 28.35 -1.98 35.10
CA GLY A 208 28.99 -2.59 33.93
C GLY A 208 28.31 -3.84 33.38
N GLU A 209 27.26 -4.35 34.04
CA GLU A 209 26.50 -5.50 33.57
C GLU A 209 25.19 -5.10 32.91
N VAL A 210 24.81 -5.81 31.84
CA VAL A 210 23.50 -5.64 31.21
C VAL A 210 22.41 -6.20 32.12
N VAL A 211 21.55 -5.30 32.62
CA VAL A 211 20.44 -5.63 33.53
C VAL A 211 19.08 -5.57 32.87
N GLY A 212 18.96 -4.95 31.69
CA GLY A 212 17.69 -4.80 31.00
C GLY A 212 17.79 -4.17 29.62
N ILE A 213 16.64 -3.83 29.06
CA ILE A 213 16.53 -3.18 27.74
C ILE A 213 15.62 -1.97 27.83
N LEU A 214 16.05 -0.85 27.26
CA LEU A 214 15.17 0.23 26.86
C LEU A 214 14.76 0.01 25.39
N TYR A 215 13.46 0.03 25.13
CA TYR A 215 12.88 -0.14 23.81
C TYR A 215 12.12 1.11 23.39
N TYR A 216 12.25 1.44 22.12
CA TYR A 216 11.39 2.38 21.42
C TYR A 216 11.02 1.83 20.05
N GLY A 217 9.77 2.03 19.62
CA GLY A 217 9.33 1.56 18.30
C GLY A 217 8.08 2.24 17.78
N VAL A 218 7.90 2.19 16.46
CA VAL A 218 6.73 2.67 15.73
C VAL A 218 6.17 1.49 14.94
N LYS A 219 4.84 1.35 14.90
CA LYS A 219 4.18 0.31 14.09
C LYS A 219 4.67 0.39 12.65
N GLU A 220 5.11 -0.73 12.10
CA GLU A 220 5.69 -0.82 10.75
C GLU A 220 4.74 -0.27 9.69
N LYS A 221 3.47 -0.65 9.80
CA LYS A 221 2.41 -0.29 8.85
C LYS A 221 1.65 0.98 9.26
N ASN A 222 2.20 1.79 10.17
CA ASN A 222 1.68 3.14 10.40
C ASN A 222 2.15 4.06 9.28
N LEU A 223 1.35 4.12 8.22
CA LEU A 223 1.56 4.92 7.03
C LEU A 223 0.54 6.07 6.95
N GLU A 224 0.16 6.63 8.10
CA GLU A 224 -0.78 7.76 8.17
C GLU A 224 -0.35 8.93 7.27
N GLY A 225 0.96 9.20 7.17
CA GLY A 225 1.52 10.22 6.28
C GLY A 225 1.21 9.98 4.80
N LEU A 226 1.08 8.72 4.38
CA LEU A 226 0.80 8.34 2.98
C LEU A 226 -0.68 8.20 2.67
N LYS A 227 -1.55 7.97 3.66
CA LYS A 227 -2.98 7.74 3.44
C LYS A 227 -3.61 8.83 2.57
N ASN A 228 -3.31 10.10 2.85
CA ASN A 228 -3.84 11.23 2.08
C ASN A 228 -3.40 11.23 0.61
N ILE A 229 -2.17 10.80 0.33
CA ILE A 229 -1.65 10.69 -1.04
C ILE A 229 -2.41 9.58 -1.78
N PHE A 230 -2.61 8.43 -1.12
CA PHE A 230 -3.35 7.31 -1.71
C PHE A 230 -4.81 7.67 -1.98
N TYR A 231 -5.50 8.30 -1.02
CA TYR A 231 -6.91 8.66 -1.18
C TYR A 231 -7.14 9.80 -2.19
N SER A 232 -6.17 10.70 -2.38
CA SER A 232 -6.28 11.78 -3.37
C SER A 232 -5.92 11.34 -4.78
N LYS A 233 -5.13 10.28 -4.94
CA LYS A 233 -4.79 9.74 -6.26
C LYS A 233 -5.97 9.02 -6.89
N LYS A 234 -6.29 9.47 -8.10
CA LYS A 234 -7.34 8.91 -8.93
C LYS A 234 -6.79 8.63 -10.33
N TYR A 235 -7.03 7.43 -10.82
CA TYR A 235 -6.67 7.01 -12.17
C TYR A 235 -7.93 6.95 -13.02
N PHE A 236 -7.96 7.69 -14.12
CA PHE A 236 -9.17 7.85 -14.94
C PHE A 236 -10.37 8.35 -14.11
N ASP A 237 -11.53 7.71 -14.25
CA ASP A 237 -12.79 8.20 -13.65
C ASP A 237 -13.10 7.55 -12.30
N SER A 238 -12.52 6.39 -11.98
CA SER A 238 -12.71 5.76 -10.67
C SER A 238 -11.62 4.78 -10.23
N GLY A 239 -10.54 4.64 -10.98
CA GLY A 239 -9.36 3.88 -10.56
C GLY A 239 -8.65 4.53 -9.37
N TYR A 240 -8.01 3.73 -8.53
CA TYR A 240 -7.37 4.19 -7.30
C TYR A 240 -6.21 3.28 -6.90
N PRO A 241 -5.24 3.79 -6.10
CA PRO A 241 -4.22 2.97 -5.48
C PRO A 241 -4.68 2.37 -4.16
N TYR A 242 -4.07 1.26 -3.78
CA TYR A 242 -4.25 0.63 -2.47
C TYR A 242 -2.98 -0.08 -2.03
N LEU A 243 -2.88 -0.39 -0.74
CA LEU A 243 -1.77 -1.10 -0.12
C LEU A 243 -2.32 -2.26 0.71
N VAL A 244 -1.80 -3.47 0.46
CA VAL A 244 -2.23 -4.70 1.11
C VAL A 244 -1.00 -5.48 1.58
N ALA A 245 -1.06 -6.06 2.77
CA ALA A 245 -0.01 -6.93 3.28
C ALA A 245 0.03 -8.27 2.52
N SER A 246 1.17 -8.97 2.52
CA SER A 246 1.31 -10.28 1.85
C SER A 246 0.40 -11.37 2.43
N ASN A 247 -0.08 -11.20 3.66
CA ASN A 247 -1.07 -12.07 4.31
C ASN A 247 -2.52 -11.69 3.95
N GLY A 248 -2.74 -10.61 3.19
CA GLY A 248 -4.05 -10.13 2.77
C GLY A 248 -4.62 -8.99 3.62
N ASP A 249 -3.99 -8.61 4.73
CA ASP A 249 -4.49 -7.52 5.57
C ASP A 249 -4.47 -6.19 4.80
N VAL A 250 -5.61 -5.50 4.77
CA VAL A 250 -5.77 -4.27 3.98
C VAL A 250 -5.27 -3.07 4.80
N ILE A 251 -4.15 -2.48 4.35
CA ILE A 251 -3.46 -1.39 5.06
C ILE A 251 -4.02 -0.03 4.64
N ILE A 252 -4.16 0.20 3.32
CA ILE A 252 -4.75 1.43 2.77
C ILE A 252 -5.69 1.02 1.65
N HIS A 253 -6.97 1.35 1.78
CA HIS A 253 -7.95 1.17 0.70
C HIS A 253 -9.11 2.16 0.89
N PRO A 254 -9.71 2.72 -0.18
CA PRO A 254 -10.78 3.71 -0.06
C PRO A 254 -11.97 3.29 0.81
N THR A 255 -12.31 1.99 0.83
CA THR A 255 -13.52 1.47 1.49
C THR A 255 -13.34 0.17 2.30
N LYS A 256 -12.13 -0.41 2.35
CA LYS A 256 -11.89 -1.76 2.89
C LYS A 256 -10.75 -1.80 3.91
N GLU A 257 -10.30 -0.65 4.38
CA GLU A 257 -9.22 -0.55 5.36
C GLU A 257 -9.54 -1.33 6.65
N GLY A 258 -8.55 -2.07 7.16
CA GLY A 258 -8.72 -2.95 8.32
C GLY A 258 -9.44 -4.27 8.02
N GLY A 259 -9.92 -4.47 6.79
CA GLY A 259 -10.40 -5.76 6.31
C GLY A 259 -9.28 -6.68 5.84
N SER A 260 -9.65 -7.74 5.12
CA SER A 260 -8.70 -8.67 4.52
C SER A 260 -9.12 -9.04 3.11
N PHE A 261 -8.15 -9.16 2.21
CA PHE A 261 -8.29 -9.73 0.86
C PHE A 261 -7.68 -11.14 0.77
N ALA A 262 -7.37 -11.78 1.91
CA ALA A 262 -6.69 -13.07 1.94
C ALA A 262 -7.40 -14.16 1.12
N ASP A 263 -8.74 -14.13 1.08
CA ASP A 263 -9.58 -15.12 0.39
C ASP A 263 -10.02 -14.67 -1.02
N GLU A 264 -9.56 -13.50 -1.47
CA GLU A 264 -9.96 -12.94 -2.76
C GLU A 264 -9.12 -13.52 -3.91
N ALA A 265 -9.78 -14.01 -4.97
CA ALA A 265 -9.11 -14.62 -6.12
C ALA A 265 -8.06 -13.71 -6.77
N PHE A 266 -8.37 -12.42 -6.90
CA PHE A 266 -7.43 -11.45 -7.49
C PHE A 266 -6.15 -11.26 -6.64
N PHE A 267 -6.25 -11.45 -5.32
CA PHE A 267 -5.12 -11.34 -4.42
C PHE A 267 -4.25 -12.60 -4.47
N HIS A 268 -4.86 -13.78 -4.62
CA HIS A 268 -4.12 -15.01 -4.91
C HIS A 268 -3.33 -14.90 -6.23
N ASP A 269 -3.95 -14.38 -7.29
CA ASP A 269 -3.28 -14.17 -8.58
C ASP A 269 -2.12 -13.17 -8.46
N MET A 270 -2.30 -12.09 -7.68
CA MET A 270 -1.23 -11.14 -7.37
C MET A 270 -0.03 -11.83 -6.70
N LYS A 271 -0.27 -12.65 -5.67
CA LYS A 271 0.81 -13.37 -4.97
C LYS A 271 1.50 -14.41 -5.85
N ASN A 272 0.71 -15.11 -6.67
CA ASN A 272 1.19 -16.19 -7.53
C ASN A 272 1.96 -15.70 -8.76
N SER A 273 1.90 -14.41 -9.09
CA SER A 273 2.72 -13.81 -10.16
C SER A 273 4.21 -14.09 -9.95
N GLY A 274 4.69 -14.04 -8.70
CA GLY A 274 6.11 -14.24 -8.36
C GLY A 274 7.05 -13.15 -8.90
N LYS A 275 6.52 -12.12 -9.57
CA LYS A 275 7.30 -10.99 -10.06
C LYS A 275 7.19 -9.81 -9.09
N GLU A 276 8.27 -9.03 -9.01
CA GLU A 276 8.29 -7.80 -8.21
C GLU A 276 7.30 -6.76 -8.75
N LEU A 277 7.14 -6.66 -10.07
CA LEU A 277 6.24 -5.74 -10.76
C LEU A 277 5.44 -6.50 -11.82
N ASP A 278 4.12 -6.47 -11.75
CA ASP A 278 3.25 -7.16 -12.73
C ASP A 278 1.85 -6.55 -12.79
N LYS A 279 1.03 -7.08 -13.71
CA LYS A 279 -0.38 -6.75 -13.83
C LYS A 279 -1.26 -7.99 -13.88
N SER A 280 -2.49 -7.86 -13.40
CA SER A 280 -3.53 -8.86 -13.61
C SER A 280 -4.91 -8.22 -13.74
N ASP A 281 -5.85 -8.98 -14.27
CA ASP A 281 -7.23 -8.54 -14.49
C ASP A 281 -8.19 -9.35 -13.64
N TYR A 282 -9.21 -8.71 -13.10
CA TYR A 282 -10.19 -9.36 -12.23
C TYR A 282 -11.53 -8.63 -12.29
N GLU A 283 -12.58 -9.29 -11.82
CA GLU A 283 -13.89 -8.67 -11.66
C GLU A 283 -14.02 -8.08 -10.25
N TRP A 284 -14.46 -6.82 -10.18
CA TRP A 284 -14.76 -6.14 -8.92
C TRP A 284 -16.13 -5.49 -9.01
N GLU A 285 -17.07 -5.93 -8.18
CA GLU A 285 -18.44 -5.40 -8.12
C GLU A 285 -19.13 -5.38 -9.51
N GLY A 286 -19.02 -6.46 -10.27
CA GLY A 286 -19.62 -6.59 -11.60
C GLY A 286 -18.87 -5.88 -12.73
N LYS A 287 -17.69 -5.29 -12.46
CA LYS A 287 -16.89 -4.56 -13.45
C LYS A 287 -15.48 -5.10 -13.52
N MET A 288 -15.02 -5.36 -14.75
CA MET A 288 -13.62 -5.72 -15.01
C MET A 288 -12.65 -4.60 -14.64
N LYS A 289 -11.73 -4.90 -13.74
CA LYS A 289 -10.57 -4.09 -13.37
C LYS A 289 -9.28 -4.70 -13.90
N SER A 290 -8.31 -3.83 -14.14
CA SER A 290 -6.90 -4.18 -14.21
C SER A 290 -6.21 -3.63 -12.97
N GLN A 291 -5.42 -4.46 -12.31
CA GLN A 291 -4.50 -4.04 -11.25
C GLN A 291 -3.06 -4.14 -11.74
N PHE A 292 -2.29 -3.11 -11.44
CA PHE A 292 -0.85 -3.06 -11.57
C PHE A 292 -0.30 -3.08 -10.17
N PHE A 293 0.71 -3.88 -9.87
CA PHE A 293 1.17 -4.04 -8.51
C PHE A 293 2.67 -4.25 -8.43
N LYS A 294 3.24 -3.77 -7.31
CA LYS A 294 4.62 -3.97 -6.92
C LYS A 294 4.68 -4.59 -5.53
N TYR A 295 5.52 -5.61 -5.37
CA TYR A 295 5.87 -6.16 -4.06
C TYR A 295 6.97 -5.31 -3.40
N ILE A 296 6.78 -4.99 -2.12
CA ILE A 296 7.70 -4.21 -1.29
C ILE A 296 8.22 -5.14 -0.19
N GLU A 297 9.45 -5.59 -0.34
CA GLU A 297 10.06 -6.58 0.56
C GLU A 297 10.20 -6.06 2.00
N SER A 298 10.55 -4.78 2.16
CA SER A 298 10.86 -4.17 3.46
C SER A 298 9.72 -4.24 4.48
N ILE A 299 8.46 -4.32 4.02
CA ILE A 299 7.26 -4.40 4.86
C ILE A 299 6.34 -5.56 4.46
N ASP A 300 6.84 -6.47 3.62
CA ASP A 300 6.12 -7.66 3.19
C ASP A 300 4.68 -7.34 2.72
N SER A 301 4.58 -6.42 1.75
CA SER A 301 3.31 -5.84 1.29
C SER A 301 3.33 -5.56 -0.21
N TYR A 302 2.15 -5.49 -0.82
CA TYR A 302 1.94 -5.10 -2.21
C TYR A 302 1.30 -3.73 -2.29
N VAL A 303 1.92 -2.83 -3.07
CA VAL A 303 1.29 -1.59 -3.51
C VAL A 303 0.66 -1.83 -4.87
N SER A 304 -0.57 -1.36 -5.06
CA SER A 304 -1.28 -1.55 -6.32
C SER A 304 -1.98 -0.29 -6.77
N ALA A 305 -2.11 -0.13 -8.09
CA ALA A 305 -2.96 0.86 -8.73
C ALA A 305 -3.95 0.15 -9.65
N THR A 306 -5.22 0.55 -9.58
CA THR A 306 -6.30 -0.09 -10.31
C THR A 306 -6.94 0.85 -11.32
N ILE A 307 -7.42 0.29 -12.43
CA ILE A 307 -8.22 0.99 -13.44
C ILE A 307 -9.38 0.10 -13.89
N TYR A 308 -10.52 0.69 -14.23
CA TYR A 308 -11.63 -0.04 -14.82
C TYR A 308 -11.47 -0.10 -16.34
N LYS A 309 -11.52 -1.32 -16.91
CA LYS A 309 -11.31 -1.51 -18.35
C LYS A 309 -12.33 -0.76 -19.21
N GLN A 310 -13.56 -0.61 -18.71
CA GLN A 310 -14.63 0.10 -19.42
C GLN A 310 -14.33 1.60 -19.57
N GLU A 311 -13.63 2.21 -18.61
CA GLU A 311 -13.25 3.64 -18.68
C GLU A 311 -12.22 3.86 -19.79
N LEU A 312 -11.21 2.98 -19.86
CA LEU A 312 -10.21 2.99 -20.92
C LEU A 312 -10.85 2.76 -22.30
N MET A 313 -11.79 1.80 -22.40
CA MET A 313 -12.55 1.56 -23.63
C MET A 313 -13.45 2.74 -24.01
N GLY A 314 -13.98 3.47 -23.02
CA GLY A 314 -14.78 4.68 -23.24
C GLY A 314 -14.01 5.76 -24.02
N ILE A 315 -12.71 5.91 -23.76
CA ILE A 315 -11.83 6.81 -24.52
C ILE A 315 -11.77 6.38 -25.99
N ILE A 316 -11.57 5.09 -26.24
CA ILE A 316 -11.50 4.53 -27.61
C ILE A 316 -12.85 4.65 -28.33
N TYR A 317 -13.98 4.46 -27.63
CA TYR A 317 -15.30 4.58 -28.22
C TYR A 317 -15.65 6.01 -28.63
N LYS A 318 -15.19 7.03 -27.89
CA LYS A 318 -15.37 8.43 -28.30
C LYS A 318 -14.67 8.71 -29.63
N VAL A 319 -13.43 8.24 -29.79
CA VAL A 319 -12.67 8.37 -31.05
C VAL A 319 -13.38 7.65 -32.20
N ARG A 320 -13.80 6.39 -31.97
CA ARG A 320 -14.57 5.62 -32.96
C ARG A 320 -15.85 6.34 -33.39
N ASN A 321 -16.64 6.83 -32.44
CA ASN A 321 -17.92 7.47 -32.74
C ASN A 321 -17.72 8.78 -33.51
N ALA A 322 -16.66 9.54 -33.24
CA ALA A 322 -16.31 10.73 -34.02
C ALA A 322 -15.99 10.38 -35.48
N ILE A 323 -15.25 9.30 -35.72
CA ILE A 323 -14.95 8.80 -37.08
C ILE A 323 -16.25 8.38 -37.81
N ILE A 324 -17.12 7.62 -37.14
CA ILE A 324 -18.41 7.20 -37.71
C ILE A 324 -19.26 8.43 -38.05
N PHE A 325 -19.32 9.41 -37.16
CA PHE A 325 -20.07 10.64 -37.41
C PHE A 325 -19.53 11.43 -38.61
N ALA A 326 -18.20 11.53 -38.76
CA ALA A 326 -17.57 12.15 -39.92
C ALA A 326 -17.91 11.41 -41.23
N ILE A 327 -17.94 10.08 -41.21
CA ILE A 327 -18.35 9.25 -42.36
C ILE A 327 -19.82 9.53 -42.72
N LEU A 328 -20.73 9.52 -41.72
CA LEU A 328 -22.15 9.78 -41.93
C LEU A 328 -22.42 11.19 -42.49
N LEU A 329 -21.71 12.20 -41.98
CA LEU A 329 -21.75 13.56 -42.52
C LEU A 329 -21.29 13.60 -43.98
N GLY A 330 -20.18 12.93 -44.30
CA GLY A 330 -19.68 12.83 -45.67
C GLY A 330 -20.70 12.20 -46.62
N VAL A 331 -21.31 11.08 -46.22
CA VAL A 331 -22.39 10.42 -46.98
C VAL A 331 -23.60 11.34 -47.14
N GLY A 332 -24.00 12.05 -46.07
CA GLY A 332 -25.08 13.03 -46.09
C GLY A 332 -24.84 14.16 -47.10
N ILE A 333 -23.64 14.72 -47.13
CA ILE A 333 -23.27 15.77 -48.09
C ILE A 333 -23.32 15.23 -49.53
N CYS A 334 -22.81 14.02 -49.78
CA CYS A 334 -22.85 13.40 -51.12
C CYS A 334 -24.28 13.13 -51.59
N THR A 335 -25.16 12.62 -50.72
CA THR A 335 -26.57 12.34 -51.04
C THR A 335 -27.38 13.62 -51.27
N CYS A 336 -27.19 14.66 -50.45
CA CYS A 336 -27.80 15.98 -50.68
C CYS A 336 -27.38 16.58 -52.03
N LYS A 337 -26.09 16.49 -52.37
CA LYS A 337 -25.58 16.97 -53.68
C LYS A 337 -26.22 16.20 -54.85
N TYR A 338 -26.41 14.89 -54.70
CA TYR A 338 -27.11 14.06 -55.69
C TYR A 338 -28.57 14.49 -55.85
N LEU A 339 -29.31 14.63 -54.75
CA LEU A 339 -30.72 15.05 -54.77
C LEU A 339 -30.88 16.43 -55.41
N TYR A 340 -30.00 17.38 -55.08
CA TYR A 340 -29.98 18.71 -55.70
C TYR A 340 -29.77 18.64 -57.21
N GLN A 341 -28.78 17.86 -57.67
CA GLN A 341 -28.54 17.68 -59.11
C GLN A 341 -29.72 16.99 -59.81
N SER A 342 -30.35 16.00 -59.17
CA SER A 342 -31.53 15.32 -59.71
C SER A 342 -32.73 16.26 -59.85
N LEU A 343 -33.03 17.04 -58.81
CA LEU A 343 -34.11 18.04 -58.81
C LEU A 343 -33.85 19.17 -59.81
N HIS A 344 -32.62 19.66 -59.92
CA HIS A 344 -32.27 20.68 -60.92
C HIS A 344 -32.48 20.17 -62.34
N ASN A 345 -32.07 18.94 -62.63
CA ASN A 345 -32.28 18.30 -63.94
C ASN A 345 -33.76 18.08 -64.29
N LEU A 346 -34.63 17.83 -63.30
CA LEU A 346 -36.08 17.72 -63.49
C LEU A 346 -36.76 19.06 -63.79
N ARG A 347 -36.11 20.18 -63.47
CA ARG A 347 -36.64 21.54 -63.66
C ARG A 347 -36.19 22.20 -64.96
N THR A 348 -35.11 21.69 -65.56
CA THR A 348 -34.49 22.21 -66.80
C THR A 348 -34.81 21.37 -68.04
N ASN A 349 -35.53 20.26 -67.86
CA ASN A 349 -36.14 19.45 -68.92
C ASN A 349 -37.66 19.62 -68.81
#